data_AF-A0A074ZSE3-F1
#
_entry.id   AF-A0A074ZSE3-F1
#
_cell.length_a   1.000
_cell.length_b   1.000
_cell.length_c   1.000
_cell.angle_alpha   90.00
_cell.angle_beta   90.00
_cell.angle_gamma   90.00
#
_symmetry.space_group_name_H-M   'P 1'
#
loop_
_entity.id
_entity.type
_entity.pdbx_description
1 polymer ?
#
loop_
_entity_poly.entity_id
_entity_poly.type
_entity_poly.pdbx_seq_one_letter_code
_entity_poly.pdbx_strand_id
1 'polypeptide(L)'
;NGDVRAFLVDFEEVAEAAGLETDRGKLVALKTLLGGRAKATVDAARRGPRKMGWATAKKVLAAEFDTPADLQEAMRRFKTAKMASRSNPTVFLAGFWKLLDRALPGLDGVPRHQLLSDQFNEVYYLFAHAYNPPACKTAPPRSVRVSPVRFHQANAVNNGGPDGLWPLQTPILIGHAGAGMKHVHHESDRLWPDNTICAFRRAEQLGLPMVECDATVTKDYKAVLLHHNFTVRFHTDPFSVKDCNRSFNLAHLPDPPVDEQTTNLVVRYSFSELRGLLGRDPSARPIEDSSSGCITHPKALTSTDPLPDVQGVHGHPLPELADAFRQTSTQLGFNVELKYPRETLLGKITRAIHEDVPITPNLAGPHSYFAKINKFCDKILDTIWKNAGDRVVILSSFNADVCAVLRLKQSHLPVMFITRGGVPSPTEPPDMFHVDLRHTSLAVATSWAQIMGLDGVVTLGSHFGSDPKEHPITEDEISQNASDLTEKCLACFVYGSGVSEDEFFAKATKYGLTGVIIDRVDGYVQEHCDGISL
;
A
#
# COMPACT_ATOMS: atom_id res chain seq x y z
N ASN A 1 -9.65 16.17 32.02
CA ASN A 1 -9.10 16.13 30.64
C ASN A 1 -8.00 17.15 30.43
N GLY A 2 -7.90 18.22 31.24
CA GLY A 2 -6.65 18.95 31.46
C GLY A 2 -6.28 20.00 30.41
N ASP A 3 -7.03 20.11 29.31
CA ASP A 3 -6.99 21.28 28.44
C ASP A 3 -7.86 22.38 29.03
N VAL A 4 -7.24 23.19 29.88
CA VAL A 4 -7.91 24.29 30.57
C VAL A 4 -8.32 25.38 29.57
N ARG A 5 -7.62 25.52 28.44
CA ARG A 5 -7.93 26.54 27.44
C ARG A 5 -9.20 26.20 26.69
N ALA A 6 -9.32 24.99 26.16
CA ALA A 6 -10.54 24.55 25.46
C ALA A 6 -11.76 24.63 26.39
N PHE A 7 -11.65 24.15 27.62
CA PHE A 7 -12.72 24.25 28.61
C PHE A 7 -13.18 25.70 28.85
N LEU A 8 -12.25 26.65 28.92
CA LEU A 8 -12.58 28.05 29.16
C LEU A 8 -13.22 28.72 27.92
N VAL A 9 -12.90 28.26 26.71
CA VAL A 9 -13.55 28.72 25.47
C VAL A 9 -14.97 28.17 25.41
N ASP A 10 -15.14 26.86 25.56
CA ASP A 10 -16.46 26.21 25.55
C ASP A 10 -17.36 26.80 26.66
N PHE A 11 -16.80 27.03 27.84
CA PHE A 11 -17.53 27.66 28.93
C PHE A 11 -17.96 29.09 28.60
N GLU A 12 -17.11 29.88 27.93
CA GLU A 12 -17.43 31.25 27.54
C GLU A 12 -18.61 31.27 26.55
N GLU A 13 -18.59 30.40 25.54
CA GLU A 13 -19.68 30.26 24.57
C GLU A 13 -21.00 29.86 25.24
N VAL A 14 -20.96 28.87 26.15
CA VAL A 14 -22.14 28.44 26.91
C VAL A 14 -22.64 29.54 27.83
N ALA A 15 -21.75 30.28 28.49
CA ALA A 15 -22.11 31.37 29.38
C ALA A 15 -22.78 32.52 28.60
N GLU A 16 -22.26 32.87 27.42
CA GLU A 16 -22.86 33.87 26.55
C GLU A 16 -24.23 33.43 26.03
N ALA A 17 -24.37 32.19 25.57
CA ALA A 17 -25.66 31.63 25.17
C ALA A 17 -26.70 31.61 26.31
N ALA A 18 -26.23 31.53 27.56
CA ALA A 18 -27.06 31.61 28.76
C ALA A 18 -27.30 33.05 29.27
N GLY A 19 -26.90 34.09 28.52
CA GLY A 19 -27.10 35.50 28.86
C GLY A 19 -26.10 36.08 29.87
N LEU A 20 -24.99 35.40 30.12
CA LEU A 20 -23.91 35.87 31.00
C LEU A 20 -22.83 36.61 30.18
N GLU A 21 -23.18 37.77 29.64
CA GLU A 21 -22.27 38.54 28.76
C GLU A 21 -21.18 39.29 29.52
N THR A 22 -21.38 39.55 30.82
CA THR A 22 -20.40 40.30 31.62
C THR A 22 -19.30 39.41 32.20
N ASP A 23 -18.07 39.91 32.23
CA ASP A 23 -16.93 39.28 32.92
C ASP A 23 -17.27 38.83 34.35
N ARG A 24 -18.05 39.66 35.06
CA ARG A 24 -18.49 39.34 36.43
C ARG A 24 -19.44 38.14 36.44
N GLY A 25 -20.38 38.07 35.51
CA GLY A 25 -21.31 36.95 35.37
C GLY A 25 -20.57 35.64 35.06
N LYS A 26 -19.70 35.67 34.03
CA LYS A 26 -18.86 34.53 33.63
C LYS A 26 -17.99 34.03 34.79
N LEU A 27 -17.35 34.92 35.54
CA LEU A 27 -16.48 34.54 36.67
C LEU A 27 -17.24 33.96 37.86
N VAL A 28 -18.45 34.45 38.15
CA VAL A 28 -19.28 33.90 39.23
C VAL A 28 -19.73 32.49 38.87
N ALA A 29 -20.22 32.29 37.64
CA ALA A 29 -20.62 30.97 37.14
C ALA A 29 -19.44 30.00 37.03
N LEU A 30 -18.25 30.46 36.61
CA LEU A 30 -17.07 29.61 36.56
C LEU A 30 -16.69 29.15 37.98
N LYS A 31 -16.70 30.06 38.96
CA LYS A 31 -16.31 29.76 40.35
C LYS A 31 -17.20 28.74 41.06
N THR A 32 -18.47 28.61 40.68
CA THR A 32 -19.34 27.56 41.25
C THR A 32 -18.95 26.18 40.75
N LEU A 33 -18.27 26.09 39.60
CA LEU A 33 -17.77 24.85 39.00
C LEU A 33 -16.34 24.51 39.43
N LEU A 34 -15.54 25.49 39.86
CA LEU A 34 -14.15 25.28 40.24
C LEU A 34 -14.01 24.70 41.65
N GLY A 35 -13.10 23.72 41.78
CA GLY A 35 -12.65 23.17 43.05
C GLY A 35 -11.12 23.09 43.15
N GLY A 36 -10.61 22.81 44.34
CA GLY A 36 -9.19 22.53 44.60
C GLY A 36 -8.22 23.59 44.07
N ARG A 37 -7.17 23.14 43.37
CA ARG A 37 -6.09 23.99 42.81
C ARG A 37 -6.63 25.10 41.91
N ALA A 38 -7.59 24.79 41.04
CA ALA A 38 -8.15 25.77 40.10
C ALA A 38 -8.90 26.90 40.82
N LYS A 39 -9.67 26.58 41.87
CA LYS A 39 -10.35 27.60 42.69
C LYS A 39 -9.34 28.47 43.44
N ALA A 40 -8.33 27.85 44.04
CA ALA A 40 -7.26 28.56 44.76
C ALA A 40 -6.49 29.53 43.85
N THR A 41 -6.20 29.14 42.61
CA THR A 41 -5.54 29.98 41.60
C THR A 41 -6.37 31.21 41.22
N VAL A 42 -7.66 31.04 40.96
CA VAL A 42 -8.54 32.18 40.64
C VAL A 42 -8.76 33.09 41.85
N ASP A 43 -8.86 32.54 43.05
CA ASP A 43 -9.01 33.32 44.28
C ASP A 43 -7.72 34.08 44.63
N ALA A 44 -6.55 33.48 44.42
CA ALA A 44 -5.26 34.12 44.63
C ALA A 44 -5.00 35.27 43.66
N ALA A 45 -5.37 35.12 42.38
CA ALA A 45 -5.20 36.17 41.39
C ALA A 45 -6.19 37.35 41.55
N ARG A 46 -7.17 37.22 42.45
CA ARG A 46 -8.13 38.29 42.80
C ARG A 46 -7.65 39.19 43.96
N ARG A 47 -6.43 39.03 44.48
CA ARG A 47 -5.93 39.83 45.61
C ARG A 47 -5.71 41.29 45.21
N GLY A 48 -6.71 42.14 45.44
CA GLY A 48 -6.67 43.60 45.30
C GLY A 48 -8.05 44.22 45.06
N PRO A 49 -8.21 45.55 45.18
CA PRO A 49 -9.49 46.24 44.97
C PRO A 49 -9.96 46.27 43.50
N ARG A 50 -9.13 45.81 42.54
CA ARG A 50 -9.49 45.72 41.13
C ARG A 50 -10.28 44.44 40.84
N LYS A 51 -11.39 44.57 40.10
CA LYS A 51 -12.14 43.43 39.55
C LYS A 51 -11.24 42.68 38.57
N MET A 52 -11.08 41.37 38.76
CA MET A 52 -10.48 40.48 37.77
C MET A 52 -11.40 40.43 36.55
N GLY A 53 -10.84 40.61 35.36
CA GLY A 53 -11.54 40.40 34.09
C GLY A 53 -11.48 38.94 33.64
N TRP A 54 -12.38 38.55 32.74
CA TRP A 54 -12.48 37.18 32.22
C TRP A 54 -11.18 36.73 31.54
N ALA A 55 -10.59 37.60 30.71
CA ALA A 55 -9.31 37.32 30.04
C ALA A 55 -8.16 37.05 31.03
N THR A 56 -8.12 37.75 32.16
CA THR A 56 -7.11 37.52 33.21
C THR A 56 -7.31 36.17 33.88
N ALA A 57 -8.55 35.79 34.19
CA ALA A 57 -8.85 34.48 34.75
C ALA A 57 -8.45 33.36 33.79
N LYS A 58 -8.74 33.50 32.49
CA LYS A 58 -8.31 32.54 31.47
C LYS A 58 -6.79 32.36 31.46
N LYS A 59 -6.04 33.47 31.50
CA LYS A 59 -4.58 33.45 31.50
C LYS A 59 -3.99 32.78 32.74
N VAL A 60 -4.49 33.08 33.93
CA VAL A 60 -3.96 32.54 35.19
C VAL A 60 -4.30 31.06 35.34
N LEU A 61 -5.51 30.65 34.95
CA LEU A 61 -5.89 29.23 34.92
C LEU A 61 -5.11 28.44 33.87
N ALA A 62 -4.88 28.99 32.67
CA ALA A 62 -4.02 28.32 31.69
C ALA A 62 -2.58 28.18 32.19
N ALA A 63 -1.99 29.24 32.75
CA ALA A 63 -0.61 29.23 33.24
C ALA A 63 -0.36 28.24 34.39
N GLU A 64 -1.33 28.06 35.28
CA GLU A 64 -1.23 27.12 36.41
C GLU A 64 -1.23 25.65 35.97
N PHE A 65 -1.84 25.35 34.83
CA PHE A 65 -2.04 23.97 34.36
C PHE A 65 -1.27 23.64 33.07
N ASP A 66 -0.51 24.60 32.51
CA ASP A 66 0.40 24.42 31.38
C ASP A 66 1.88 24.41 31.83
N THR A 67 2.20 23.85 33.01
CA THR A 67 3.58 23.81 33.53
C THR A 67 4.42 22.69 32.88
N PRO A 68 5.77 22.78 32.84
CA PRO A 68 6.61 21.69 32.37
C PRO A 68 6.35 20.34 33.05
N ALA A 69 6.00 20.36 34.35
CA ALA A 69 5.63 19.16 35.09
C ALA A 69 4.29 18.56 34.59
N ASP A 70 3.31 19.41 34.26
CA ASP A 70 2.06 18.97 33.65
C ASP A 70 2.26 18.40 32.24
N LEU A 71 3.15 18.99 31.44
CA LEU A 71 3.53 18.48 30.11
C LEU A 71 4.21 17.11 30.22
N GLN A 72 5.13 16.95 31.18
CA GLN A 72 5.79 15.67 31.46
C GLN A 72 4.81 14.61 31.95
N GLU A 73 3.87 14.96 32.82
CA GLU A 73 2.83 14.05 33.30
C GLU A 73 1.85 13.67 32.17
N ALA A 74 1.50 14.60 31.29
CA ALA A 74 0.71 14.31 30.08
C ALA A 74 1.46 13.33 29.16
N MET A 75 2.77 13.56 28.93
CA MET A 75 3.62 12.65 28.16
C MET A 75 3.76 11.27 28.84
N ARG A 76 3.87 11.22 30.17
CA ARG A 76 3.91 9.96 30.91
C ARG A 76 2.61 9.19 30.74
N ARG A 77 1.46 9.86 30.93
CA ARG A 77 0.13 9.26 30.72
C ARG A 77 -0.06 8.78 29.30
N PHE A 78 0.36 9.58 28.31
CA PHE A 78 0.39 9.21 26.91
C PHE A 78 1.17 7.90 26.70
N LYS A 79 2.41 7.81 27.17
CA LYS A 79 3.26 6.61 27.01
C LYS A 79 2.70 5.35 27.69
N THR A 80 1.83 5.51 28.68
CA THR A 80 1.30 4.41 29.49
C THR A 80 -0.17 4.08 29.22
N ALA A 81 -0.86 4.84 28.37
CA ALA A 81 -2.28 4.64 28.16
C ALA A 81 -2.53 3.32 27.41
N LYS A 82 -3.55 2.58 27.85
CA LYS A 82 -4.01 1.36 27.18
C LYS A 82 -5.53 1.42 27.06
N MET A 83 -6.06 0.97 25.93
CA MET A 83 -7.50 0.89 25.73
C MET A 83 -8.06 -0.28 26.56
N ALA A 84 -9.04 -0.03 27.42
CA ALA A 84 -9.71 -1.10 28.16
C ALA A 84 -10.66 -1.87 27.25
N SER A 85 -10.91 -3.15 27.55
CA SER A 85 -11.57 -4.14 26.70
C SER A 85 -13.02 -3.82 26.26
N ARG A 86 -13.63 -2.76 26.78
CA ARG A 86 -14.99 -2.30 26.44
C ARG A 86 -15.09 -0.79 26.20
N SER A 87 -13.96 -0.12 25.97
CA SER A 87 -13.92 1.33 25.74
C SER A 87 -14.37 1.65 24.32
N ASN A 88 -15.13 2.73 24.14
CA ASN A 88 -15.39 3.25 22.79
C ASN A 88 -14.05 3.74 22.18
N PRO A 89 -13.61 3.22 21.01
CA PRO A 89 -12.33 3.57 20.42
C PRO A 89 -12.20 5.05 20.07
N THR A 90 -13.29 5.67 19.60
CA THR A 90 -13.32 7.10 19.26
C THR A 90 -13.12 7.97 20.49
N VAL A 91 -13.75 7.61 21.61
CA VAL A 91 -13.59 8.34 22.88
C VAL A 91 -12.18 8.15 23.45
N PHE A 92 -11.66 6.92 23.38
CA PHE A 92 -10.29 6.63 23.78
C PHE A 92 -9.27 7.43 22.96
N LEU A 93 -9.40 7.42 21.63
CA LEU A 93 -8.56 8.19 20.72
C LEU A 93 -8.66 9.69 20.96
N ALA A 94 -9.86 10.24 21.13
CA ALA A 94 -10.04 11.66 21.44
C ALA A 94 -9.37 12.05 22.77
N GLY A 95 -9.45 11.19 23.80
CA GLY A 95 -8.73 11.37 25.06
C GLY A 95 -7.21 11.29 24.89
N PHE A 96 -6.76 10.43 23.99
CA PHE A 96 -5.35 10.19 23.72
C PHE A 96 -4.71 11.34 22.90
N TRP A 97 -5.41 11.85 21.89
CA TRP A 97 -5.07 13.07 21.16
C TRP A 97 -4.89 14.25 22.11
N LYS A 98 -5.81 14.43 23.06
CA LYS A 98 -5.70 15.49 24.08
C LYS A 98 -4.46 15.36 24.96
N LEU A 99 -4.01 14.14 25.26
CA LEU A 99 -2.76 13.93 26.00
C LEU A 99 -1.54 14.33 25.17
N LEU A 100 -1.54 14.01 23.87
CA LEU A 100 -0.45 14.32 22.96
C LEU A 100 -0.36 15.82 22.65
N ASP A 101 -1.49 16.46 22.33
CA ASP A 101 -1.59 17.89 22.07
C ASP A 101 -1.10 18.70 23.27
N ARG A 102 -1.44 18.22 24.48
CA ARG A 102 -0.92 18.83 25.70
C ARG A 102 0.56 18.59 25.86
N ALA A 103 1.06 17.38 25.64
CA ALA A 103 2.47 17.07 25.83
C ALA A 103 3.39 17.80 24.83
N LEU A 104 2.90 18.06 23.61
CA LEU A 104 3.67 18.61 22.49
C LEU A 104 2.85 19.68 21.72
N PRO A 105 2.61 20.88 22.29
CA PRO A 105 1.69 21.88 21.73
C PRO A 105 2.15 22.49 20.39
N GLY A 106 3.41 22.33 20.01
CA GLY A 106 3.98 22.85 18.75
C GLY A 106 4.09 21.81 17.62
N LEU A 107 3.67 20.57 17.85
CA LEU A 107 3.75 19.52 16.84
C LEU A 107 2.68 19.77 15.76
N ASP A 108 2.96 19.64 14.48
CA ASP A 108 1.95 19.72 13.42
C ASP A 108 1.20 18.38 13.23
N GLY A 109 0.18 18.33 12.37
CA GLY A 109 -0.70 17.15 12.25
C GLY A 109 0.02 15.87 11.86
N VAL A 110 1.08 15.95 11.05
CA VAL A 110 1.78 14.79 10.48
C VAL A 110 2.64 14.06 11.53
N PRO A 111 3.55 14.70 12.29
CA PRO A 111 4.33 14.01 13.31
C PRO A 111 3.48 13.55 14.50
N ARG A 112 2.35 14.22 14.79
CA ARG A 112 1.39 13.74 15.80
C ARG A 112 0.82 12.38 15.39
N HIS A 113 0.38 12.26 14.14
CA HIS A 113 -0.16 11.02 13.60
C HIS A 113 0.88 9.88 13.62
N GLN A 114 2.13 10.18 13.28
CA GLN A 114 3.23 9.20 13.34
C GLN A 114 3.47 8.68 14.76
N LEU A 115 3.56 9.57 15.77
CA LEU A 115 3.76 9.18 17.17
C LEU A 115 2.64 8.27 17.70
N LEU A 116 1.40 8.51 17.28
CA LEU A 116 0.25 7.70 17.63
C LEU A 116 0.29 6.32 16.99
N SER A 117 0.61 6.26 15.70
CA SER A 117 0.76 5.00 14.97
C SER A 117 1.84 4.09 15.57
N ASP A 118 2.90 4.69 16.13
CA ASP A 118 4.01 3.94 16.75
C ASP A 118 3.69 3.46 18.18
N GLN A 119 2.83 4.18 18.91
CA GLN A 119 2.36 3.78 20.26
C GLN A 119 1.31 2.68 20.22
N PHE A 120 0.41 2.71 19.24
CA PHE A 120 -0.68 1.75 19.11
C PHE A 120 -0.49 0.87 17.88
N ASN A 121 0.43 -0.09 17.99
CA ASN A 121 0.51 -1.19 17.02
C ASN A 121 -0.84 -1.92 16.87
N GLU A 122 -1.72 -1.90 17.87
CA GLU A 122 -3.02 -2.61 17.86
C GLU A 122 -4.20 -1.79 17.31
N VAL A 123 -4.03 -0.51 17.00
CA VAL A 123 -5.09 0.37 16.45
C VAL A 123 -5.01 0.36 14.91
N TYR A 124 -4.84 -0.86 14.37
CA TYR A 124 -4.43 -1.19 13.00
C TYR A 124 -5.22 -0.47 11.90
N TYR A 125 -6.54 -0.36 12.06
CA TYR A 125 -7.47 0.16 11.05
C TYR A 125 -7.92 1.62 11.27
N LEU A 126 -7.81 2.14 12.50
CA LEU A 126 -8.37 3.45 12.87
C LEU A 126 -7.54 4.63 12.35
N PHE A 127 -6.25 4.44 12.08
CA PHE A 127 -5.36 5.46 11.49
C PHE A 127 -5.25 5.38 9.96
N ALA A 128 -5.99 4.48 9.31
CA ALA A 128 -5.99 4.40 7.85
C ALA A 128 -6.67 5.62 7.20
N HIS A 129 -7.67 6.23 7.85
CA HIS A 129 -8.48 7.32 7.27
C HIS A 129 -7.79 8.69 7.12
N ALA A 130 -6.53 8.86 7.55
CA ALA A 130 -5.84 10.15 7.56
C ALA A 130 -4.81 10.35 6.43
N TYR A 131 -4.69 9.40 5.49
CA TYR A 131 -3.75 9.56 4.39
C TYR A 131 -4.16 10.73 3.49
N ASN A 132 -3.24 11.65 3.28
CA ASN A 132 -3.39 12.74 2.33
C ASN A 132 -2.26 12.62 1.30
N PRO A 133 -2.58 12.58 -0.01
CA PRO A 133 -1.56 12.61 -1.04
C PRO A 133 -0.59 13.78 -0.84
N PRO A 134 0.72 13.57 -1.02
CA PRO A 134 1.69 14.63 -0.89
C PRO A 134 1.42 15.71 -1.93
N ALA A 135 1.56 16.98 -1.54
CA ALA A 135 1.50 18.08 -2.49
C ALA A 135 2.66 17.95 -3.50
N CYS A 136 2.32 17.69 -4.76
CA CYS A 136 3.27 17.59 -5.86
C CYS A 136 2.80 18.43 -7.04
N LYS A 137 3.76 18.90 -7.84
CA LYS A 137 3.50 19.65 -9.07
C LYS A 137 3.35 18.75 -10.30
N THR A 138 3.73 17.48 -10.20
CA THR A 138 3.45 16.47 -11.24
C THR A 138 1.95 16.21 -11.31
N ALA A 139 1.45 15.89 -12.51
CA ALA A 139 0.09 15.45 -12.66
C ALA A 139 -0.19 14.22 -11.77
N PRO A 140 -1.35 14.15 -11.12
CA PRO A 140 -1.71 12.99 -10.33
C PRO A 140 -1.95 11.77 -11.23
N PRO A 141 -1.75 10.54 -10.71
CA PRO A 141 -2.13 9.32 -11.41
C PRO A 141 -3.58 9.41 -11.90
N ARG A 142 -3.86 8.88 -13.09
CA ARG A 142 -5.22 8.88 -13.61
C ARG A 142 -6.10 7.95 -12.78
N SER A 143 -7.23 8.48 -12.28
CA SER A 143 -8.27 7.64 -11.71
C SER A 143 -8.99 6.88 -12.83
N VAL A 144 -9.17 5.59 -12.64
CA VAL A 144 -9.90 4.72 -13.57
C VAL A 144 -10.87 3.85 -12.78
N ARG A 145 -11.98 3.48 -13.42
CA ARG A 145 -12.81 2.38 -12.92
C ARG A 145 -12.44 1.12 -13.67
N VAL A 146 -12.08 0.09 -12.91
CA VAL A 146 -11.82 -1.25 -13.42
C VAL A 146 -13.12 -2.03 -13.28
N SER A 147 -13.53 -2.76 -14.32
CA SER A 147 -14.81 -3.50 -14.31
C SER A 147 -14.72 -4.74 -15.18
N PRO A 148 -15.58 -5.75 -14.99
CA PRO A 148 -15.69 -6.88 -15.91
C PRO A 148 -15.84 -6.42 -17.36
N VAL A 149 -15.19 -7.12 -18.29
CA VAL A 149 -15.33 -6.87 -19.72
C VAL A 149 -16.76 -7.20 -20.14
N ARG A 150 -17.43 -6.24 -20.79
CA ARG A 150 -18.81 -6.42 -21.24
C ARG A 150 -18.83 -6.75 -22.72
N PHE A 151 -19.08 -8.02 -23.04
CA PHE A 151 -19.26 -8.42 -24.43
C PHE A 151 -20.69 -8.11 -24.89
N HIS A 152 -20.87 -7.08 -25.72
CA HIS A 152 -22.09 -6.91 -26.51
C HIS A 152 -21.85 -7.48 -27.92
N GLN A 153 -22.60 -8.51 -28.30
CA GLN A 153 -22.54 -9.15 -29.64
C GLN A 153 -22.83 -8.21 -30.82
N ALA A 154 -23.22 -6.95 -30.58
CA ALA A 154 -23.54 -5.98 -31.62
C ALA A 154 -22.65 -4.74 -31.47
N ASN A 155 -21.83 -4.49 -32.49
CA ASN A 155 -21.05 -3.26 -32.77
C ASN A 155 -19.59 -3.24 -32.28
N ALA A 156 -18.74 -3.97 -33.00
CA ALA A 156 -17.32 -3.64 -33.12
C ALA A 156 -17.13 -2.44 -34.07
N VAL A 157 -17.49 -1.21 -33.64
CA VAL A 157 -17.07 0.02 -34.34
C VAL A 157 -16.93 1.20 -33.35
N ASN A 158 -15.73 1.78 -33.36
CA ASN A 158 -15.29 3.09 -32.83
C ASN A 158 -15.00 3.26 -31.33
N ASN A 159 -13.68 3.35 -31.07
CA ASN A 159 -13.01 3.87 -29.88
C ASN A 159 -13.23 5.39 -29.71
N GLY A 160 -13.44 5.82 -28.46
CA GLY A 160 -13.34 7.23 -28.05
C GLY A 160 -14.60 7.83 -27.44
N GLY A 161 -15.09 7.27 -26.32
CA GLY A 161 -16.12 7.91 -25.49
C GLY A 161 -15.52 8.76 -24.35
N PRO A 162 -16.20 9.81 -23.85
CA PRO A 162 -15.66 10.77 -22.87
C PRO A 162 -15.57 10.26 -21.42
N ASP A 163 -16.04 9.04 -21.13
CA ASP A 163 -16.41 8.63 -19.76
C ASP A 163 -15.27 7.96 -18.94
N GLY A 164 -14.03 7.98 -19.43
CA GLY A 164 -12.87 7.52 -18.64
C GLY A 164 -12.85 6.02 -18.32
N LEU A 165 -13.69 5.19 -18.97
CA LEU A 165 -13.59 3.74 -18.88
C LEU A 165 -12.37 3.23 -19.66
N TRP A 166 -11.58 2.37 -19.03
CA TRP A 166 -10.31 1.86 -19.55
C TRP A 166 -10.26 0.33 -19.39
N PRO A 167 -9.86 -0.40 -20.44
CA PRO A 167 -10.62 -0.72 -21.67
C PRO A 167 -11.76 -1.74 -21.40
N LEU A 168 -12.76 -1.85 -22.30
CA LEU A 168 -14.02 -2.58 -22.03
C LEU A 168 -14.40 -3.70 -23.01
N GLN A 169 -13.66 -3.90 -24.10
CA GLN A 169 -14.03 -4.89 -25.13
C GLN A 169 -13.20 -6.17 -25.07
N THR A 170 -11.97 -6.09 -24.57
CA THR A 170 -11.06 -7.22 -24.38
C THR A 170 -10.32 -7.08 -23.04
N PRO A 171 -9.82 -8.18 -22.46
CA PRO A 171 -8.98 -8.14 -21.29
C PRO A 171 -7.72 -7.29 -21.53
N ILE A 172 -7.27 -6.57 -20.49
CA ILE A 172 -5.97 -5.88 -20.49
C ILE A 172 -4.86 -6.92 -20.53
N LEU A 173 -3.97 -6.83 -21.53
CA LEU A 173 -2.75 -7.62 -21.54
C LEU A 173 -1.71 -6.96 -20.62
N ILE A 174 -1.24 -7.69 -19.62
CA ILE A 174 -0.36 -7.18 -18.56
C ILE A 174 0.93 -7.99 -18.56
N GLY A 175 2.08 -7.33 -18.64
CA GLY A 175 3.38 -8.03 -18.57
C GLY A 175 3.76 -8.32 -17.13
N HIS A 176 3.94 -9.60 -16.77
CA HIS A 176 4.32 -10.04 -15.42
C HIS A 176 5.74 -9.57 -15.09
N ALA A 177 5.90 -8.80 -14.01
CA ALA A 177 7.19 -8.21 -13.63
C ALA A 177 7.90 -7.45 -14.78
N GLY A 178 7.16 -6.92 -15.75
CA GLY A 178 7.65 -6.33 -17.01
C GLY A 178 7.48 -7.27 -18.21
N ALA A 179 8.48 -7.31 -19.10
CA ALA A 179 8.57 -8.33 -20.15
C ALA A 179 9.19 -9.66 -19.64
N GLY A 180 9.26 -9.82 -18.32
CA GLY A 180 10.04 -10.86 -17.63
C GLY A 180 9.51 -12.26 -17.87
N MET A 181 10.42 -13.19 -18.17
CA MET A 181 10.13 -14.58 -18.49
C MET A 181 10.92 -15.48 -17.53
N LYS A 182 10.23 -16.30 -16.71
CA LYS A 182 10.87 -17.16 -15.69
C LYS A 182 11.57 -18.39 -16.27
N HIS A 183 11.18 -18.83 -17.47
CA HIS A 183 11.73 -20.01 -18.13
C HIS A 183 11.87 -19.77 -19.64
N VAL A 184 13.02 -20.13 -20.22
CA VAL A 184 13.23 -20.13 -21.67
C VAL A 184 12.43 -21.27 -22.29
N HIS A 185 11.55 -20.97 -23.25
CA HIS A 185 10.77 -21.99 -23.96
C HIS A 185 11.41 -22.34 -25.31
N HIS A 186 12.06 -21.37 -25.96
CA HIS A 186 12.80 -21.54 -27.21
C HIS A 186 14.22 -20.98 -27.10
N GLU A 187 15.19 -21.56 -27.82
CA GLU A 187 16.60 -21.11 -27.80
C GLU A 187 16.79 -19.64 -28.26
N SER A 188 15.82 -19.09 -28.99
CA SER A 188 15.80 -17.70 -29.45
C SER A 188 15.24 -16.71 -28.42
N ASP A 189 14.62 -17.17 -27.33
CA ASP A 189 13.96 -16.29 -26.37
C ASP A 189 14.99 -15.46 -25.59
N ARG A 190 14.74 -14.16 -25.51
CA ARG A 190 15.56 -13.26 -24.71
C ARG A 190 15.01 -13.19 -23.29
N LEU A 191 15.84 -13.55 -22.31
CA LEU A 191 15.50 -13.40 -20.90
C LEU A 191 15.57 -11.93 -20.47
N TRP A 192 14.44 -11.40 -20.04
CA TRP A 192 14.33 -10.11 -19.38
C TRP A 192 14.31 -10.31 -17.87
N PRO A 193 15.18 -9.66 -17.09
CA PRO A 193 15.17 -9.81 -15.64
C PRO A 193 13.89 -9.21 -15.04
N ASP A 194 13.15 -10.01 -14.27
CA ASP A 194 11.94 -9.59 -13.56
C ASP A 194 12.16 -8.32 -12.74
N ASN A 195 11.14 -7.45 -12.71
CA ASN A 195 11.12 -6.23 -11.90
C ASN A 195 12.27 -5.25 -12.20
N THR A 196 12.73 -5.21 -13.45
CA THR A 196 13.77 -4.27 -13.90
C THR A 196 13.26 -3.23 -14.88
N ILE A 197 13.96 -2.08 -14.93
CA ILE A 197 13.62 -0.98 -15.84
C ILE A 197 13.71 -1.43 -17.30
N CYS A 198 14.67 -2.29 -17.66
CA CYS A 198 14.78 -2.79 -19.03
C CYS A 198 13.60 -3.69 -19.40
N ALA A 199 13.09 -4.52 -18.47
CA ALA A 199 11.91 -5.35 -18.70
C ALA A 199 10.65 -4.50 -18.88
N PHE A 200 10.46 -3.44 -18.09
CA PHE A 200 9.32 -2.52 -18.28
C PHE A 200 9.40 -1.75 -19.60
N ARG A 201 10.60 -1.27 -19.96
CA ARG A 201 10.85 -0.59 -21.24
C ARG A 201 10.62 -1.53 -22.42
N ARG A 202 10.94 -2.83 -22.28
CA ARG A 202 10.64 -3.80 -23.33
C ARG A 202 9.14 -4.01 -23.48
N ALA A 203 8.40 -4.18 -22.38
CA ALA A 203 6.95 -4.33 -22.43
C ALA A 203 6.28 -3.10 -23.10
N GLU A 204 6.74 -1.88 -22.74
CA GLU A 204 6.31 -0.64 -23.42
C GLU A 204 6.64 -0.66 -24.92
N GLN A 205 7.86 -1.06 -25.28
CA GLN A 205 8.29 -1.14 -26.68
C GLN A 205 7.44 -2.12 -27.51
N LEU A 206 6.95 -3.18 -26.86
CA LEU A 206 6.05 -4.17 -27.44
C LEU A 206 4.57 -3.73 -27.45
N GLY A 207 4.28 -2.52 -26.97
CA GLY A 207 2.92 -1.94 -27.01
C GLY A 207 2.00 -2.42 -25.88
N LEU A 208 2.54 -3.02 -24.81
CA LEU A 208 1.68 -3.43 -23.70
C LEU A 208 1.09 -2.21 -22.98
N PRO A 209 -0.20 -2.21 -22.65
CA PRO A 209 -0.84 -1.11 -21.94
C PRO A 209 -0.46 -1.05 -20.47
N MET A 210 0.02 -2.16 -19.89
CA MET A 210 0.32 -2.26 -18.47
C MET A 210 1.38 -3.34 -18.17
N VAL A 211 2.14 -3.12 -17.11
CA VAL A 211 3.00 -4.13 -16.47
C VAL A 211 2.59 -4.34 -15.03
N GLU A 212 2.80 -5.55 -14.52
CA GLU A 212 2.78 -5.86 -13.10
C GLU A 212 4.19 -5.67 -12.53
N CYS A 213 4.31 -5.25 -11.27
CA CYS A 213 5.58 -5.24 -10.54
C CYS A 213 5.40 -5.41 -9.02
N ASP A 214 6.36 -6.06 -8.38
CA ASP A 214 6.40 -6.26 -6.93
C ASP A 214 7.15 -5.13 -6.22
N ALA A 215 6.49 -4.40 -5.33
CA ALA A 215 7.05 -3.30 -4.56
C ALA A 215 7.18 -3.61 -3.07
N THR A 216 8.36 -3.32 -2.50
CA THR A 216 8.62 -3.38 -1.06
C THR A 216 9.39 -2.14 -0.60
N VAL A 217 9.66 -2.00 0.70
CA VAL A 217 10.33 -0.82 1.26
C VAL A 217 11.64 -1.17 1.96
N THR A 218 12.55 -0.20 2.03
CA THR A 218 13.73 -0.30 2.89
C THR A 218 13.40 -0.06 4.36
N LYS A 219 14.28 -0.52 5.26
CA LYS A 219 14.16 -0.37 6.72
C LYS A 219 13.87 1.05 7.18
N ASP A 220 14.46 2.03 6.51
CA ASP A 220 14.36 3.45 6.80
C ASP A 220 13.21 4.16 6.07
N TYR A 221 12.38 3.41 5.32
CA TYR A 221 11.30 3.94 4.47
C TYR A 221 11.78 5.04 3.51
N LYS A 222 13.06 5.03 3.13
CA LYS A 222 13.61 6.03 2.19
C LYS A 222 13.37 5.64 0.74
N ALA A 223 13.40 4.35 0.42
CA ALA A 223 13.18 3.85 -0.94
C ALA A 223 12.02 2.84 -0.99
N VAL A 224 11.35 2.79 -2.15
CA VAL A 224 10.47 1.70 -2.55
C VAL A 224 11.21 0.93 -3.62
N LEU A 225 11.54 -0.33 -3.34
CA LEU A 225 12.33 -1.19 -4.21
C LEU A 225 11.42 -2.17 -4.95
N LEU A 226 11.78 -2.47 -6.19
CA LEU A 226 11.10 -3.48 -6.99
C LEU A 226 11.80 -4.82 -6.83
N HIS A 227 11.09 -5.80 -6.26
CA HIS A 227 11.62 -7.14 -5.98
C HIS A 227 10.51 -8.11 -5.60
N HIS A 228 10.49 -9.27 -6.25
CA HIS A 228 9.47 -10.30 -6.01
C HIS A 228 9.63 -11.00 -4.65
N ASN A 229 10.84 -11.15 -4.14
CA ASN A 229 11.05 -11.91 -2.90
C ASN A 229 11.05 -11.00 -1.66
N PHE A 230 10.68 -11.55 -0.50
CA PHE A 230 10.85 -10.91 0.80
C PHE A 230 12.31 -10.84 1.22
N THR A 231 13.13 -11.81 0.81
CA THR A 231 14.54 -11.88 1.17
C THR A 231 15.48 -11.42 0.06
N VAL A 232 16.63 -10.89 0.48
CA VAL A 232 17.80 -10.72 -0.38
C VAL A 232 18.81 -11.80 -0.06
N ARG A 233 19.26 -12.52 -1.09
CA ARG A 233 20.33 -13.51 -0.99
C ARG A 233 21.41 -13.12 -1.99
N PHE A 234 22.61 -12.92 -1.48
CA PHE A 234 23.76 -12.49 -2.26
C PHE A 234 24.73 -13.66 -2.39
N HIS A 235 25.28 -13.88 -3.59
CA HIS A 235 26.41 -14.79 -3.79
C HIS A 235 27.60 -14.02 -4.35
N THR A 236 28.80 -14.42 -3.92
CA THR A 236 30.06 -13.87 -4.43
C THR A 236 30.21 -14.27 -5.90
N ASP A 237 30.51 -13.30 -6.75
CA ASP A 237 30.85 -13.57 -8.15
C ASP A 237 32.33 -14.01 -8.23
N PRO A 238 32.64 -15.28 -8.57
CA PRO A 238 34.01 -15.74 -8.70
C PRO A 238 34.74 -15.12 -9.91
N PHE A 239 34.01 -14.45 -10.81
CA PHE A 239 34.53 -13.87 -12.04
C PHE A 239 34.29 -12.36 -12.11
N SER A 240 34.41 -11.62 -11.01
CA SER A 240 34.47 -10.14 -11.02
C SER A 240 35.48 -9.65 -12.07
N VAL A 241 35.02 -9.48 -13.31
CA VAL A 241 35.77 -8.96 -14.44
C VAL A 241 36.16 -7.55 -14.04
N LYS A 242 37.40 -7.16 -14.35
CA LYS A 242 38.03 -5.91 -13.94
C LYS A 242 37.25 -4.62 -14.27
N ASP A 243 36.13 -4.71 -14.99
CA ASP A 243 35.28 -3.58 -15.40
C ASP A 243 33.93 -3.48 -14.64
N CYS A 244 33.58 -4.43 -13.77
CA CYS A 244 32.32 -4.42 -13.02
C CYS A 244 32.60 -4.35 -11.51
N ASN A 245 32.44 -3.18 -10.87
CA ASN A 245 32.60 -2.99 -9.41
C ASN A 245 31.56 -3.74 -8.53
N ARG A 246 30.88 -4.79 -9.03
CA ARG A 246 29.84 -5.53 -8.29
C ARG A 246 30.48 -6.47 -7.27
N SER A 247 30.18 -6.30 -5.98
CA SER A 247 30.68 -7.20 -4.92
C SER A 247 29.88 -8.51 -4.80
N PHE A 248 28.59 -8.49 -5.17
CA PHE A 248 27.70 -9.65 -5.09
C PHE A 248 26.61 -9.62 -6.18
N ASN A 249 26.12 -10.81 -6.56
CA ASN A 249 24.94 -10.99 -7.42
C ASN A 249 23.72 -11.41 -6.59
N LEU A 250 22.52 -10.95 -6.95
CA LEU A 250 21.27 -11.30 -6.29
C LEU A 250 20.79 -12.69 -6.76
N ALA A 251 20.48 -13.58 -5.83
CA ALA A 251 19.91 -14.88 -6.13
C ALA A 251 18.38 -14.79 -6.25
N HIS A 252 17.85 -15.35 -7.33
CA HIS A 252 16.41 -15.38 -7.65
C HIS A 252 15.77 -16.71 -7.23
N LEU A 253 16.01 -17.16 -6.00
CA LEU A 253 15.41 -18.38 -5.45
C LEU A 253 14.12 -18.04 -4.71
N PRO A 254 13.05 -18.85 -4.82
CA PRO A 254 11.84 -18.66 -4.04
C PRO A 254 12.13 -18.55 -2.53
N ASP A 255 11.33 -17.72 -1.86
CA ASP A 255 11.40 -17.64 -0.41
C ASP A 255 10.72 -18.83 0.26
N PRO A 256 11.35 -19.44 1.29
CA PRO A 256 10.58 -20.22 2.24
C PRO A 256 9.61 -19.30 2.99
N PRO A 257 8.64 -19.87 3.73
CA PRO A 257 7.84 -19.09 4.67
C PRO A 257 8.74 -18.21 5.55
N VAL A 258 8.44 -16.91 5.57
CA VAL A 258 9.21 -15.93 6.36
C VAL A 258 8.58 -15.70 7.73
N ASP A 259 9.43 -15.46 8.72
CA ASP A 259 9.06 -15.29 10.13
C ASP A 259 10.04 -14.36 10.86
N GLU A 260 9.89 -14.25 12.19
CA GLU A 260 10.78 -13.45 13.04
C GLU A 260 12.24 -13.92 13.07
N GLN A 261 12.52 -15.16 12.69
CA GLN A 261 13.87 -15.72 12.61
C GLN A 261 14.54 -15.37 11.29
N THR A 262 13.76 -14.93 10.29
CA THR A 262 14.27 -14.53 8.98
C THR A 262 15.06 -13.21 9.09
N THR A 263 16.37 -13.29 8.87
CA THR A 263 17.30 -12.17 9.11
C THR A 263 17.58 -11.34 7.87
N ASN A 264 17.49 -11.92 6.67
CA ASN A 264 17.86 -11.31 5.40
C ASN A 264 16.67 -10.72 4.62
N LEU A 265 15.63 -10.26 5.33
CA LEU A 265 14.49 -9.57 4.73
C LEU A 265 14.89 -8.22 4.13
N VAL A 266 14.37 -7.86 2.95
CA VAL A 266 14.63 -6.56 2.30
C VAL A 266 14.35 -5.39 3.26
N VAL A 267 13.23 -5.47 4.00
CA VAL A 267 12.80 -4.47 4.98
C VAL A 267 13.75 -4.31 6.18
N ARG A 268 14.79 -5.15 6.31
CA ARG A 268 15.82 -5.04 7.35
C ARG A 268 17.09 -4.32 6.87
N TYR A 269 17.17 -3.97 5.59
CA TYR A 269 18.27 -3.21 5.03
C TYR A 269 17.84 -1.77 4.72
N SER A 270 18.71 -0.81 5.00
CA SER A 270 18.62 0.54 4.46
C SER A 270 18.97 0.55 2.97
N PHE A 271 18.56 1.62 2.29
CA PHE A 271 18.88 1.79 0.88
C PHE A 271 20.40 1.84 0.61
N SER A 272 21.14 2.53 1.47
CA SER A 272 22.61 2.62 1.37
C SER A 272 23.30 1.28 1.54
N GLU A 273 22.81 0.42 2.45
CA GLU A 273 23.38 -0.92 2.66
C GLU A 273 23.19 -1.79 1.41
N LEU A 274 21.98 -1.80 0.83
CA LEU A 274 21.70 -2.58 -0.39
C LEU A 274 22.54 -2.10 -1.57
N ARG A 275 22.70 -0.78 -1.74
CA ARG A 275 23.59 -0.22 -2.78
C ARG A 275 25.03 -0.66 -2.59
N GLY A 276 25.55 -0.58 -1.37
CA GLY A 276 26.89 -1.04 -1.05
C GLY A 276 27.10 -2.52 -1.35
N LEU A 277 26.13 -3.38 -0.98
CA LEU A 277 26.18 -4.82 -1.29
C LEU A 277 26.18 -5.11 -2.80
N LEU A 278 25.49 -4.28 -3.59
CA LEU A 278 25.48 -4.38 -5.05
C LEU A 278 26.69 -3.71 -5.73
N GLY A 279 27.68 -3.24 -4.97
CA GLY A 279 28.86 -2.55 -5.51
C GLY A 279 28.55 -1.18 -6.13
N ARG A 280 27.43 -0.56 -5.72
CA ARG A 280 27.02 0.78 -6.16
C ARG A 280 27.44 1.79 -5.11
N ASP A 281 27.67 3.03 -5.54
CA ASP A 281 27.97 4.13 -4.63
C ASP A 281 26.88 4.22 -3.54
N PRO A 282 27.20 3.98 -2.25
CA PRO A 282 26.24 4.05 -1.16
C PRO A 282 25.78 5.48 -0.86
N SER A 283 26.58 6.48 -1.25
CA SER A 283 26.36 7.89 -0.99
C SER A 283 25.55 8.60 -2.08
N ALA A 284 25.45 7.99 -3.25
CA ALA A 284 24.63 8.49 -4.34
C ALA A 284 23.18 8.56 -3.89
N ARG A 285 22.66 9.79 -3.89
CA ARG A 285 21.29 10.07 -3.50
C ARG A 285 20.33 9.50 -4.56
N PRO A 286 19.08 9.14 -4.17
CA PRO A 286 18.00 9.01 -5.14
C PRO A 286 17.99 10.25 -6.02
N ILE A 287 17.60 10.13 -7.29
CA ILE A 287 17.43 11.30 -8.16
C ILE A 287 16.43 12.23 -7.48
N GLU A 288 16.95 13.28 -6.83
CA GLU A 288 16.15 14.32 -6.19
C GLU A 288 15.52 15.16 -7.29
N ASP A 289 14.29 15.62 -7.03
CA ASP A 289 13.56 16.51 -7.90
C ASP A 289 14.48 17.62 -8.38
N SER A 290 14.70 17.70 -9.70
CA SER A 290 15.29 18.90 -10.27
C SER A 290 14.46 20.08 -9.75
N SER A 291 15.13 21.10 -9.24
CA SER A 291 14.57 22.30 -8.60
C SER A 291 13.55 23.08 -9.45
N SER A 292 13.23 22.60 -10.66
CA SER A 292 12.24 23.11 -11.60
C SER A 292 10.81 22.61 -11.34
N GLY A 293 10.63 21.53 -10.56
CA GLY A 293 9.33 21.17 -10.01
C GLY A 293 8.33 20.53 -10.96
N CYS A 294 8.70 19.89 -12.06
CA CYS A 294 7.81 18.93 -12.72
C CYS A 294 8.63 17.79 -13.33
N ILE A 295 8.28 16.55 -13.01
CA ILE A 295 8.92 15.37 -13.60
C ILE A 295 8.50 15.29 -15.07
N THR A 296 9.47 15.25 -15.97
CA THR A 296 9.23 15.00 -17.40
C THR A 296 9.41 13.51 -17.66
N HIS A 297 8.36 12.85 -18.13
CA HIS A 297 8.40 11.44 -18.52
C HIS A 297 8.91 11.29 -19.97
N PRO A 298 9.62 10.20 -20.30
CA PRO A 298 10.04 9.91 -21.67
C PRO A 298 8.82 9.65 -22.56
N LYS A 299 9.03 9.77 -23.88
CA LYS A 299 8.05 9.31 -24.87
C LYS A 299 7.97 7.77 -24.84
N ALA A 300 6.81 7.23 -25.20
CA ALA A 300 6.63 5.80 -25.36
C ALA A 300 7.60 5.23 -26.40
N LEU A 301 8.25 4.13 -26.05
CA LEU A 301 9.08 3.38 -26.97
C LEU A 301 8.25 2.70 -28.06
N THR A 302 8.88 2.50 -29.22
CA THR A 302 8.32 1.85 -30.40
C THR A 302 9.22 0.71 -30.87
N SER A 303 8.70 -0.16 -31.73
CA SER A 303 9.47 -1.25 -32.35
C SER A 303 10.70 -0.76 -33.13
N THR A 304 10.75 0.51 -33.52
CA THR A 304 11.90 1.11 -34.23
C THR A 304 13.02 1.61 -33.31
N ASP A 305 12.75 1.75 -32.02
CA ASP A 305 13.75 2.17 -31.05
C ASP A 305 14.76 1.05 -30.75
N PRO A 306 16.00 1.37 -30.31
CA PRO A 306 16.96 0.36 -29.88
C PRO A 306 16.42 -0.52 -28.76
N LEU A 307 16.69 -1.83 -28.83
CA LEU A 307 16.29 -2.77 -27.76
C LEU A 307 16.89 -2.33 -26.41
N PRO A 308 16.11 -2.39 -25.31
CA PRO A 308 16.63 -2.13 -23.98
C PRO A 308 17.82 -3.04 -23.63
N ASP A 309 18.85 -2.44 -23.05
CA ASP A 309 20.07 -3.16 -22.68
C ASP A 309 19.92 -3.84 -21.32
N VAL A 310 19.91 -5.18 -21.35
CA VAL A 310 19.84 -6.06 -20.16
C VAL A 310 21.14 -6.03 -19.35
N GLN A 311 22.29 -5.80 -19.99
CA GLN A 311 23.58 -5.74 -19.30
C GLN A 311 23.89 -4.35 -18.75
N GLY A 312 23.19 -3.33 -19.27
CA GLY A 312 23.30 -1.95 -18.85
C GLY A 312 22.60 -1.64 -17.52
N VAL A 313 22.62 -0.35 -17.15
CA VAL A 313 22.08 0.15 -15.87
C VAL A 313 20.59 -0.12 -15.65
N HIS A 314 19.82 -0.33 -16.73
CA HIS A 314 18.39 -0.62 -16.63
C HIS A 314 18.07 -2.09 -16.33
N GLY A 315 19.00 -3.02 -16.57
CA GLY A 315 18.86 -4.44 -16.19
C GLY A 315 19.40 -4.78 -14.80
N HIS A 316 19.80 -3.75 -14.05
CA HIS A 316 20.26 -3.88 -12.68
C HIS A 316 19.12 -4.30 -11.71
N PRO A 317 19.38 -5.22 -10.76
CA PRO A 317 18.36 -5.66 -9.80
C PRO A 317 18.06 -4.58 -8.75
N LEU A 318 16.93 -4.76 -8.05
CA LEU A 318 16.42 -3.86 -7.01
C LEU A 318 16.35 -2.39 -7.45
N PRO A 319 15.77 -2.06 -8.64
CA PRO A 319 15.55 -0.66 -8.97
C PRO A 319 14.51 -0.04 -8.04
N GLU A 320 14.49 1.29 -7.96
CA GLU A 320 13.44 2.00 -7.24
C GLU A 320 12.17 2.10 -8.09
N LEU A 321 10.99 1.99 -7.48
CA LEU A 321 9.71 2.22 -8.15
C LEU A 321 9.63 3.64 -8.74
N ALA A 322 10.21 4.62 -8.05
CA ALA A 322 10.32 5.99 -8.56
C ALA A 322 11.10 6.06 -9.87
N ASP A 323 12.15 5.27 -10.02
CA ASP A 323 12.97 5.24 -11.24
C ASP A 323 12.23 4.53 -12.38
N ALA A 324 11.52 3.44 -12.09
CA ALA A 324 10.65 2.78 -13.07
C ALA A 324 9.63 3.78 -13.64
N PHE A 325 8.97 4.56 -12.80
CA PHE A 325 8.04 5.60 -13.24
C PHE A 325 8.70 6.75 -14.01
N ARG A 326 9.90 7.17 -13.63
CA ARG A 326 10.62 8.27 -14.29
C ARG A 326 11.22 7.85 -15.64
N GLN A 327 11.46 6.56 -15.85
CA GLN A 327 12.17 6.04 -17.02
C GLN A 327 11.27 5.29 -18.03
N THR A 328 9.95 5.30 -17.82
CA THR A 328 8.93 4.85 -18.76
C THR A 328 7.93 5.97 -19.07
N SER A 329 7.23 5.87 -20.19
CA SER A 329 6.16 6.79 -20.59
C SER A 329 4.99 6.72 -19.63
N THR A 330 4.14 7.76 -19.63
CA THR A 330 2.87 7.71 -18.90
C THR A 330 1.79 6.90 -19.63
N GLN A 331 2.06 6.43 -20.85
CA GLN A 331 1.20 5.48 -21.56
C GLN A 331 1.27 4.06 -20.98
N LEU A 332 2.40 3.69 -20.36
CA LEU A 332 2.54 2.40 -19.68
C LEU A 332 1.91 2.47 -18.29
N GLY A 333 0.83 1.73 -18.07
CA GLY A 333 0.22 1.55 -16.75
C GLY A 333 1.00 0.58 -15.87
N PHE A 334 0.76 0.63 -14.56
CA PHE A 334 1.38 -0.27 -13.59
C PHE A 334 0.34 -0.91 -12.68
N ASN A 335 0.33 -2.24 -12.59
CA ASN A 335 -0.22 -2.93 -11.44
C ASN A 335 0.91 -3.15 -10.41
N VAL A 336 0.90 -2.37 -9.33
CA VAL A 336 1.89 -2.46 -8.26
C VAL A 336 1.41 -3.43 -7.19
N GLU A 337 2.00 -4.63 -7.13
CA GLU A 337 1.85 -5.56 -6.02
C GLU A 337 2.61 -5.03 -4.79
N LEU A 338 1.89 -4.73 -3.72
CA LEU A 338 2.47 -4.44 -2.42
C LEU A 338 2.95 -5.74 -1.78
N LYS A 339 4.25 -6.00 -1.90
CA LYS A 339 4.88 -7.24 -1.46
C LYS A 339 5.01 -7.30 0.06
N TYR A 340 3.99 -7.88 0.68
CA TYR A 340 3.86 -8.04 2.11
C TYR A 340 3.51 -9.49 2.46
N PRO A 341 4.03 -10.07 3.57
CA PRO A 341 3.72 -11.44 3.97
C PRO A 341 2.22 -11.70 3.96
N ARG A 342 1.78 -12.77 3.30
CA ARG A 342 0.34 -13.06 3.15
C ARG A 342 -0.36 -13.33 4.48
N GLU A 343 0.33 -13.99 5.39
CA GLU A 343 -0.15 -14.30 6.73
C GLU A 343 -0.64 -13.04 7.45
N THR A 344 -1.75 -13.14 8.16
CA THR A 344 -2.29 -12.04 8.99
C THR A 344 -2.20 -12.38 10.47
N LEU A 345 -2.40 -11.37 11.33
CA LEU A 345 -2.46 -11.61 12.76
C LEU A 345 -3.62 -12.55 13.12
N LEU A 346 -4.75 -12.46 12.39
CA LEU A 346 -5.86 -13.38 12.55
C LEU A 346 -5.45 -14.81 12.16
N GLY A 347 -4.72 -14.98 11.05
CA GLY A 347 -4.14 -16.27 10.66
C GLY A 347 -3.27 -16.88 11.77
N LYS A 348 -2.34 -16.08 12.32
CA LYS A 348 -1.50 -16.47 13.46
C LYS A 348 -2.31 -16.91 14.68
N ILE A 349 -3.38 -16.18 15.03
CA ILE A 349 -4.26 -16.53 16.14
C ILE A 349 -4.98 -17.85 15.85
N THR A 350 -5.57 -18.00 14.66
CA THR A 350 -6.25 -19.23 14.24
C THR A 350 -5.32 -20.43 14.27
N ARG A 351 -4.09 -20.27 13.80
CA ARG A 351 -3.04 -21.29 13.88
C ARG A 351 -2.71 -21.65 15.33
N ALA A 352 -2.49 -20.64 16.18
CA ALA A 352 -2.15 -20.87 17.58
C ALA A 352 -3.26 -21.65 18.31
N ILE A 353 -4.54 -21.35 18.04
CA ILE A 353 -5.67 -22.11 18.58
C ILE A 353 -5.63 -23.57 18.12
N HIS A 354 -5.39 -23.79 16.83
CA HIS A 354 -5.37 -25.13 16.26
C HIS A 354 -4.18 -25.98 16.74
N GLU A 355 -3.02 -25.36 16.94
CA GLU A 355 -1.81 -26.02 17.41
C GLU A 355 -1.70 -26.07 18.95
N ASP A 356 -2.76 -25.69 19.68
CA ASP A 356 -2.78 -25.57 21.15
C ASP A 356 -1.62 -24.70 21.71
N VAL A 357 -1.18 -23.71 20.94
CA VAL A 357 -0.15 -22.72 21.32
C VAL A 357 -0.82 -21.56 22.08
N PRO A 358 -0.31 -21.16 23.26
CA PRO A 358 -0.86 -20.04 24.01
C PRO A 358 -0.88 -18.72 23.22
N ILE A 359 -2.05 -18.10 23.08
CA ILE A 359 -2.17 -16.74 22.55
C ILE A 359 -1.70 -15.75 23.61
N THR A 360 -0.57 -15.10 23.38
CA THR A 360 -0.01 -14.08 24.27
C THR A 360 0.04 -12.72 23.57
N PRO A 361 0.16 -11.59 24.31
CA PRO A 361 0.39 -10.27 23.71
C PRO A 361 1.67 -10.17 22.85
N ASN A 362 2.56 -11.16 22.93
CA ASN A 362 3.80 -11.23 22.18
C ASN A 362 3.72 -12.22 21.00
N LEU A 363 2.52 -12.66 20.60
CA LEU A 363 2.35 -13.56 19.45
C LEU A 363 2.97 -12.91 18.21
N ALA A 364 4.06 -13.50 17.72
CA ALA A 364 4.76 -12.97 16.56
C ALA A 364 3.86 -13.04 15.32
N GLY A 365 3.88 -11.96 14.54
CA GLY A 365 3.22 -11.89 13.24
C GLY A 365 3.94 -10.87 12.37
N PRO A 366 3.53 -10.65 11.12
CA PRO A 366 4.24 -9.72 10.23
C PRO A 366 4.46 -8.33 10.83
N HIS A 367 3.57 -7.89 11.71
CA HIS A 367 3.67 -6.64 12.45
C HIS A 367 4.93 -6.52 13.36
N SER A 368 5.54 -7.64 13.75
CA SER A 368 6.71 -7.69 14.63
C SER A 368 8.04 -7.84 13.88
N TYR A 369 8.04 -8.52 12.73
CA TYR A 369 9.27 -8.84 11.97
C TYR A 369 9.39 -8.14 10.61
N PHE A 370 8.29 -7.59 10.09
CA PHE A 370 8.25 -6.91 8.79
C PHE A 370 7.98 -5.41 8.94
N ALA A 371 7.72 -4.72 7.83
CA ALA A 371 7.37 -3.30 7.81
C ALA A 371 6.00 -3.04 8.49
N LYS A 372 5.83 -1.88 9.11
CA LYS A 372 4.55 -1.47 9.70
C LYS A 372 3.58 -1.13 8.56
N ILE A 373 2.45 -1.84 8.45
CA ILE A 373 1.50 -1.73 7.33
C ILE A 373 1.13 -0.28 6.99
N ASN A 374 0.84 0.56 7.99
CA ASN A 374 0.50 1.97 7.74
C ASN A 374 1.63 2.73 7.05
N LYS A 375 2.87 2.68 7.60
CA LYS A 375 4.04 3.35 7.01
C LYS A 375 4.43 2.73 5.66
N PHE A 376 4.24 1.42 5.52
CA PHE A 376 4.48 0.69 4.28
C PHE A 376 3.57 1.19 3.16
N CYS A 377 2.25 1.23 3.40
CA CYS A 377 1.26 1.75 2.45
C CYS A 377 1.51 3.22 2.14
N ASP A 378 1.72 4.07 3.16
CA ASP A 378 1.94 5.51 2.98
C ASP A 378 3.18 5.76 2.11
N LYS A 379 4.28 5.04 2.34
CA LYS A 379 5.51 5.21 1.56
C LYS A 379 5.32 4.83 0.09
N ILE A 380 4.60 3.76 -0.20
CA ILE A 380 4.35 3.31 -1.57
C ILE A 380 3.39 4.27 -2.27
N LEU A 381 2.30 4.66 -1.62
CA LEU A 381 1.36 5.66 -2.14
C LEU A 381 2.08 6.99 -2.41
N ASP A 382 2.88 7.51 -1.47
CA ASP A 382 3.68 8.71 -1.65
C ASP A 382 4.56 8.63 -2.91
N THR A 383 5.20 7.48 -3.11
CA THR A 383 6.09 7.25 -4.26
C THR A 383 5.29 7.29 -5.56
N ILE A 384 4.10 6.69 -5.58
CA ILE A 384 3.20 6.72 -6.74
C ILE A 384 2.74 8.16 -7.02
N TRP A 385 2.19 8.87 -6.02
CA TRP A 385 1.68 10.23 -6.20
C TRP A 385 2.75 11.23 -6.65
N LYS A 386 3.99 11.06 -6.20
CA LYS A 386 5.11 11.94 -6.58
C LYS A 386 5.66 11.65 -7.97
N ASN A 387 5.61 10.40 -8.44
CA ASN A 387 6.42 9.97 -9.58
C ASN A 387 5.62 9.38 -10.75
N ALA A 388 4.38 8.92 -10.55
CA ALA A 388 3.69 8.17 -11.58
C ALA A 388 3.22 9.06 -12.76
N GLY A 389 3.10 10.38 -12.58
CA GLY A 389 2.48 11.23 -13.59
C GLY A 389 1.02 10.86 -13.79
N ASP A 390 0.47 11.09 -14.99
CA ASP A 390 -0.93 10.83 -15.34
C ASP A 390 -1.22 9.39 -15.81
N ARG A 391 -0.29 8.46 -15.63
CA ARG A 391 -0.48 7.05 -15.99
C ARG A 391 -1.51 6.36 -15.08
N VAL A 392 -2.04 5.24 -15.56
CA VAL A 392 -2.92 4.36 -14.77
C VAL A 392 -2.07 3.55 -13.79
N VAL A 393 -2.43 3.56 -12.51
CA VAL A 393 -1.81 2.73 -11.48
C VAL A 393 -2.88 1.95 -10.72
N ILE A 394 -2.72 0.63 -10.64
CA ILE A 394 -3.59 -0.30 -9.90
C ILE A 394 -2.77 -0.88 -8.75
N LEU A 395 -3.33 -0.93 -7.55
CA LEU A 395 -2.69 -1.51 -6.38
C LEU A 395 -3.19 -2.93 -6.18
N SER A 396 -2.30 -3.87 -5.88
CA SER A 396 -2.68 -5.23 -5.52
C SER A 396 -1.88 -5.74 -4.33
N SER A 397 -2.37 -6.73 -3.59
CA SER A 397 -1.57 -7.45 -2.59
C SER A 397 -2.18 -8.81 -2.26
N PHE A 398 -1.34 -9.78 -1.93
CA PHE A 398 -1.79 -11.01 -1.27
C PHE A 398 -2.20 -10.78 0.18
N ASN A 399 -1.70 -9.73 0.86
CA ASN A 399 -2.08 -9.49 2.25
C ASN A 399 -3.40 -8.72 2.31
N ALA A 400 -4.42 -9.35 2.89
CA ALA A 400 -5.75 -8.79 2.96
C ALA A 400 -5.86 -7.59 3.92
N ASP A 401 -5.01 -7.48 4.94
CA ASP A 401 -4.96 -6.32 5.83
C ASP A 401 -4.33 -5.10 5.10
N VAL A 402 -3.34 -5.33 4.22
CA VAL A 402 -2.80 -4.30 3.32
C VAL A 402 -3.89 -3.79 2.37
N CYS A 403 -4.64 -4.68 1.73
CA CYS A 403 -5.74 -4.28 0.83
C CYS A 403 -6.80 -3.44 1.55
N ALA A 404 -7.20 -3.85 2.76
CA ALA A 404 -8.14 -3.09 3.57
C ALA A 404 -7.59 -1.69 3.95
N VAL A 405 -6.33 -1.60 4.36
CA VAL A 405 -5.69 -0.32 4.70
C VAL A 405 -5.58 0.59 3.48
N LEU A 406 -5.19 0.08 2.32
CA LEU A 406 -5.14 0.85 1.07
C LEU A 406 -6.52 1.41 0.72
N ARG A 407 -7.58 0.62 0.84
CA ARG A 407 -8.94 1.07 0.54
C ARG A 407 -9.46 2.12 1.52
N LEU A 408 -9.08 2.03 2.80
CA LEU A 408 -9.46 3.03 3.80
C LEU A 408 -8.66 4.34 3.65
N LYS A 409 -7.42 4.27 3.15
CA LYS A 409 -6.54 5.42 2.91
C LYS A 409 -6.96 6.26 1.71
N GLN A 410 -7.54 5.64 0.69
CA GLN A 410 -7.82 6.31 -0.57
C GLN A 410 -8.90 5.57 -1.39
N SER A 411 -9.57 6.28 -2.29
CA SER A 411 -10.54 5.73 -3.24
C SER A 411 -10.26 6.13 -4.70
N HIS A 412 -9.05 6.62 -5.00
CA HIS A 412 -8.64 7.17 -6.30
C HIS A 412 -7.97 6.11 -7.19
N LEU A 413 -7.09 5.31 -6.60
CA LEU A 413 -6.37 4.20 -7.25
C LEU A 413 -7.12 2.89 -6.97
N PRO A 414 -7.41 2.06 -7.99
CA PRO A 414 -8.05 0.77 -7.79
C PRO A 414 -7.24 -0.14 -6.87
N VAL A 415 -7.93 -0.87 -5.99
CA VAL A 415 -7.31 -1.85 -5.08
C VAL A 415 -7.84 -3.25 -5.39
N MET A 416 -6.94 -4.18 -5.67
CA MET A 416 -7.23 -5.56 -6.06
C MET A 416 -6.68 -6.55 -5.02
N PHE A 417 -7.46 -7.54 -4.62
CA PHE A 417 -6.99 -8.60 -3.72
C PHE A 417 -6.40 -9.78 -4.48
N ILE A 418 -5.12 -10.10 -4.27
CA ILE A 418 -4.47 -11.24 -4.92
C ILE A 418 -4.75 -12.51 -4.13
N THR A 419 -5.20 -13.57 -4.78
CA THR A 419 -5.53 -14.84 -4.15
C THR A 419 -5.23 -16.02 -5.07
N ARG A 420 -4.92 -17.18 -4.50
CA ARG A 420 -4.92 -18.44 -5.26
C ARG A 420 -6.28 -19.15 -5.23
N GLY A 421 -7.24 -18.62 -4.46
CA GLY A 421 -8.59 -19.15 -4.38
C GLY A 421 -8.64 -20.62 -3.93
N GLY A 422 -7.85 -20.99 -2.92
CA GLY A 422 -7.78 -22.35 -2.39
C GLY A 422 -6.85 -23.31 -3.14
N VAL A 423 -6.28 -22.91 -4.28
CA VAL A 423 -5.36 -23.76 -5.04
C VAL A 423 -3.99 -23.79 -4.35
N PRO A 424 -3.47 -24.97 -3.95
CA PRO A 424 -2.19 -25.09 -3.26
C PRO A 424 -1.02 -24.59 -4.12
N SER A 425 0.11 -24.31 -3.49
CA SER A 425 1.38 -24.06 -4.15
C SER A 425 2.49 -24.86 -3.43
N PRO A 426 3.50 -25.39 -4.15
CA PRO A 426 4.64 -26.07 -3.52
C PRO A 426 5.43 -25.20 -2.53
N THR A 427 5.30 -23.88 -2.65
CA THR A 427 5.97 -22.89 -1.79
C THR A 427 5.08 -22.36 -0.68
N GLU A 428 3.85 -22.87 -0.55
CA GLU A 428 2.85 -22.38 0.39
C GLU A 428 2.39 -23.47 1.36
N PRO A 429 1.88 -23.10 2.55
CA PRO A 429 1.26 -24.04 3.46
C PRO A 429 0.08 -24.74 2.75
N PRO A 430 -0.08 -26.06 2.92
CA PRO A 430 -1.17 -26.80 2.27
C PRO A 430 -2.55 -26.39 2.80
N ASP A 431 -2.63 -25.85 4.02
CA ASP A 431 -3.88 -25.34 4.61
C ASP A 431 -3.82 -23.81 4.79
N MET A 432 -4.66 -23.12 4.00
CA MET A 432 -4.80 -21.67 4.05
C MET A 432 -5.63 -21.16 5.22
N PHE A 433 -6.36 -22.02 5.93
CA PHE A 433 -7.18 -21.65 7.09
C PHE A 433 -6.33 -21.00 8.21
N HIS A 434 -5.09 -21.47 8.35
CA HIS A 434 -4.12 -20.96 9.33
C HIS A 434 -3.25 -19.81 8.80
N VAL A 435 -3.42 -19.43 7.53
CA VAL A 435 -2.72 -18.30 6.92
C VAL A 435 -3.63 -17.09 6.85
N ASP A 436 -4.77 -17.24 6.17
CA ASP A 436 -5.90 -16.31 6.19
C ASP A 436 -7.12 -16.95 5.51
N LEU A 437 -8.28 -16.91 6.20
CA LEU A 437 -9.55 -17.46 5.70
C LEU A 437 -9.95 -16.88 4.33
N ARG A 438 -9.56 -15.64 4.04
CA ARG A 438 -9.91 -14.93 2.81
C ARG A 438 -9.29 -15.55 1.55
N HIS A 439 -8.30 -16.44 1.69
CA HIS A 439 -7.69 -17.16 0.57
C HIS A 439 -8.23 -18.57 0.34
N THR A 440 -9.14 -19.06 1.19
CA THR A 440 -9.57 -20.47 1.20
C THR A 440 -10.32 -20.91 -0.06
N SER A 441 -11.00 -20.00 -0.75
CA SER A 441 -11.60 -20.25 -2.06
C SER A 441 -11.75 -18.94 -2.85
N LEU A 442 -11.96 -19.03 -4.16
CA LEU A 442 -12.25 -17.85 -4.98
C LEU A 442 -13.54 -17.15 -4.51
N ALA A 443 -14.59 -17.91 -4.18
CA ALA A 443 -15.86 -17.37 -3.71
C ALA A 443 -15.74 -16.58 -2.40
N VAL A 444 -14.89 -17.05 -1.46
CA VAL A 444 -14.62 -16.31 -0.21
C VAL A 444 -13.86 -15.01 -0.53
N ALA A 445 -12.85 -15.08 -1.40
CA ALA A 445 -12.05 -13.92 -1.79
C ALA A 445 -12.88 -12.84 -2.49
N THR A 446 -13.74 -13.21 -3.45
CA THR A 446 -14.63 -12.26 -4.15
C THR A 446 -15.66 -11.66 -3.20
N SER A 447 -16.24 -12.46 -2.31
CA SER A 447 -17.21 -11.95 -1.32
C SER A 447 -16.57 -10.95 -0.37
N TRP A 448 -15.36 -11.23 0.12
CA TRP A 448 -14.63 -10.30 0.97
C TRP A 448 -14.24 -9.00 0.23
N ALA A 449 -13.74 -9.13 -1.01
CA ALA A 449 -13.40 -7.97 -1.84
C ALA A 449 -14.61 -7.04 -2.04
N GLN A 450 -15.79 -7.60 -2.32
CA GLN A 450 -17.03 -6.83 -2.45
C GLN A 450 -17.42 -6.14 -1.14
N ILE A 451 -17.39 -6.86 0.00
CA ILE A 451 -17.74 -6.30 1.33
C ILE A 451 -16.82 -5.14 1.71
N MET A 452 -15.53 -5.26 1.38
CA MET A 452 -14.55 -4.21 1.65
C MET A 452 -14.58 -3.06 0.64
N GLY A 453 -15.38 -3.17 -0.42
CA GLY A 453 -15.45 -2.18 -1.50
C GLY A 453 -14.15 -2.08 -2.29
N LEU A 454 -13.43 -3.19 -2.46
CA LEU A 454 -12.29 -3.30 -3.37
C LEU A 454 -12.78 -3.29 -4.83
N ASP A 455 -11.88 -2.98 -5.76
CA ASP A 455 -12.21 -2.88 -7.18
C ASP A 455 -12.18 -4.24 -7.89
N GLY A 456 -11.57 -5.25 -7.28
CA GLY A 456 -11.52 -6.59 -7.85
C GLY A 456 -10.56 -7.56 -7.17
N VAL A 457 -10.29 -8.67 -7.86
CA VAL A 457 -9.37 -9.72 -7.45
C VAL A 457 -8.33 -10.02 -8.53
N VAL A 458 -7.16 -10.51 -8.11
CA VAL A 458 -6.16 -11.12 -9.00
C VAL A 458 -6.06 -12.59 -8.62
N THR A 459 -6.35 -13.52 -9.53
CA THR A 459 -6.42 -14.96 -9.22
C THR A 459 -5.76 -15.84 -10.26
N LEU A 460 -5.70 -17.15 -10.03
CA LEU A 460 -5.14 -18.09 -10.99
C LEU A 460 -6.05 -18.24 -12.21
N GLY A 461 -5.45 -18.29 -13.40
CA GLY A 461 -6.16 -18.61 -14.64
C GLY A 461 -6.79 -20.00 -14.65
N SER A 462 -6.33 -20.92 -13.79
CA SER A 462 -6.90 -22.26 -13.66
C SER A 462 -8.36 -22.25 -13.18
N HIS A 463 -8.78 -21.23 -12.41
CA HIS A 463 -10.19 -21.02 -12.07
C HIS A 463 -11.08 -20.70 -13.29
N PHE A 464 -10.45 -20.44 -14.44
CA PHE A 464 -11.08 -20.17 -15.72
C PHE A 464 -10.56 -21.12 -16.83
N GLY A 465 -9.88 -22.19 -16.45
CA GLY A 465 -9.42 -23.25 -17.33
C GLY A 465 -8.20 -22.91 -18.20
N SER A 466 -7.24 -22.12 -17.68
CA SER A 466 -5.94 -21.92 -18.35
C SER A 466 -5.06 -23.17 -18.37
N ASP A 467 -5.16 -24.01 -17.34
CA ASP A 467 -4.38 -25.24 -17.21
C ASP A 467 -5.25 -26.41 -16.72
N PRO A 468 -6.12 -26.95 -17.59
CA PRO A 468 -7.06 -28.01 -17.22
C PRO A 468 -6.38 -29.37 -16.96
N LYS A 469 -5.08 -29.51 -17.31
CA LYS A 469 -4.31 -30.75 -17.06
C LYS A 469 -3.91 -30.84 -15.60
N GLU A 470 -3.33 -29.77 -15.06
CA GLU A 470 -2.92 -29.71 -13.64
C GLU A 470 -4.10 -29.37 -12.72
N HIS A 471 -5.07 -28.60 -13.21
CA HIS A 471 -6.23 -28.15 -12.44
C HIS A 471 -7.53 -28.35 -13.24
N PRO A 472 -8.10 -29.58 -13.25
CA PRO A 472 -9.36 -29.85 -13.93
C PRO A 472 -10.49 -28.98 -13.39
N ILE A 473 -11.25 -28.37 -14.30
CA ILE A 473 -12.41 -27.54 -14.00
C ILE A 473 -13.42 -27.68 -15.15
N THR A 474 -14.71 -27.69 -14.81
CA THR A 474 -15.80 -27.78 -15.79
C THR A 474 -16.20 -26.41 -16.33
N GLU A 475 -16.80 -26.35 -17.53
CA GLU A 475 -17.32 -25.08 -18.08
C GLU A 475 -18.42 -24.46 -17.20
N ASP A 476 -19.18 -25.28 -16.46
CA ASP A 476 -20.20 -24.80 -15.51
C ASP A 476 -19.56 -24.10 -14.30
N GLU A 477 -18.48 -24.65 -13.74
CA GLU A 477 -17.72 -24.01 -12.67
C GLU A 477 -17.06 -22.69 -13.11
N ILE A 478 -16.49 -22.67 -14.33
CA ILE A 478 -15.93 -21.45 -14.92
C ILE A 478 -17.03 -20.39 -15.08
N SER A 479 -18.20 -20.78 -15.61
CA SER A 479 -19.34 -19.89 -15.79
C SER A 479 -19.85 -19.35 -14.45
N GLN A 480 -19.89 -20.18 -13.42
CA GLN A 480 -20.28 -19.77 -12.08
C GLN A 480 -19.29 -18.77 -11.45
N ASN A 481 -17.98 -19.00 -11.62
CA ASN A 481 -16.94 -18.06 -11.18
C ASN A 481 -17.06 -16.71 -11.89
N ALA A 482 -17.29 -16.71 -13.21
CA ALA A 482 -17.48 -15.49 -14.00
C ALA A 482 -18.77 -14.74 -13.65
N SER A 483 -19.87 -15.46 -13.40
CA SER A 483 -21.15 -14.87 -12.95
C SER A 483 -20.97 -14.19 -11.60
N ASP A 484 -20.30 -14.85 -10.65
CA ASP A 484 -20.06 -14.31 -9.31
C ASP A 484 -19.27 -12.98 -9.36
N LEU A 485 -18.23 -12.90 -10.20
CA LEU A 485 -17.49 -11.66 -10.42
C LEU A 485 -18.37 -10.55 -11.03
N THR A 486 -19.21 -10.91 -12.00
CA THR A 486 -20.11 -9.97 -12.70
C THR A 486 -21.18 -9.42 -11.77
N GLU A 487 -21.85 -10.29 -11.01
CA GLU A 487 -22.87 -9.93 -10.03
C GLU A 487 -22.30 -9.02 -8.94
N LYS A 488 -21.07 -9.28 -8.52
CA LYS A 488 -20.36 -8.47 -7.53
C LYS A 488 -19.72 -7.20 -8.12
N CYS A 489 -19.78 -7.02 -9.44
CA CYS A 489 -19.14 -5.93 -10.17
C CYS A 489 -17.62 -5.82 -9.89
N LEU A 490 -16.94 -6.96 -9.72
CA LEU A 490 -15.52 -7.02 -9.42
C LEU A 490 -14.70 -7.25 -10.67
N ALA A 491 -13.67 -6.44 -10.88
CA ALA A 491 -12.66 -6.76 -11.88
C ALA A 491 -11.92 -8.05 -11.54
N CYS A 492 -11.44 -8.75 -12.56
CA CYS A 492 -10.66 -9.98 -12.38
C CYS A 492 -9.44 -9.98 -13.29
N PHE A 493 -8.25 -9.95 -12.68
CA PHE A 493 -7.00 -10.24 -13.37
C PHE A 493 -6.62 -11.70 -13.11
N VAL A 494 -6.07 -12.35 -14.13
CA VAL A 494 -5.62 -13.75 -14.03
C VAL A 494 -4.14 -13.91 -14.31
N TYR A 495 -3.47 -14.76 -13.53
CA TYR A 495 -2.05 -15.10 -13.68
C TYR A 495 -1.81 -16.61 -13.55
N GLY A 496 -0.59 -17.07 -13.83
CA GLY A 496 -0.17 -18.46 -13.61
C GLY A 496 -0.11 -19.31 -14.88
N SER A 497 -0.04 -20.63 -14.71
CA SER A 497 0.16 -21.57 -15.82
C SER A 497 -0.92 -21.45 -16.90
N GLY A 498 -0.52 -21.51 -18.17
CA GLY A 498 -1.41 -21.52 -19.33
C GLY A 498 -2.07 -20.19 -19.68
N VAL A 499 -1.86 -19.12 -18.90
CA VAL A 499 -2.50 -17.81 -19.20
C VAL A 499 -1.86 -17.08 -20.39
N SER A 500 -0.63 -17.46 -20.76
CA SER A 500 0.11 -16.90 -21.91
C SER A 500 -0.17 -17.66 -23.21
N GLU A 501 -1.22 -18.48 -23.27
CA GLU A 501 -1.64 -19.20 -24.48
C GLU A 501 -2.82 -18.46 -25.14
N ASP A 502 -2.85 -18.39 -26.47
CA ASP A 502 -3.89 -17.67 -27.25
C ASP A 502 -5.31 -18.15 -26.92
N GLU A 503 -5.50 -19.47 -26.85
CA GLU A 503 -6.79 -20.08 -26.52
C GLU A 503 -7.37 -19.55 -25.19
N PHE A 504 -6.49 -19.22 -24.23
CA PHE A 504 -6.91 -18.69 -22.96
C PHE A 504 -7.31 -17.21 -23.04
N PHE A 505 -6.67 -16.39 -23.88
CA PHE A 505 -7.07 -14.98 -24.03
C PHE A 505 -8.48 -14.85 -24.63
N ALA A 506 -8.81 -15.70 -25.62
CA ALA A 506 -10.16 -15.82 -26.15
C ALA A 506 -11.17 -16.25 -25.07
N LYS A 507 -10.77 -17.21 -24.21
CA LYS A 507 -11.57 -17.67 -23.07
C LYS A 507 -11.78 -16.57 -22.03
N ALA A 508 -10.73 -15.82 -21.68
CA ALA A 508 -10.79 -14.69 -20.77
C ALA A 508 -11.75 -13.61 -21.29
N THR A 509 -11.73 -13.34 -22.60
CA THR A 509 -12.68 -12.43 -23.26
C THR A 509 -14.11 -12.95 -23.18
N LYS A 510 -14.34 -14.23 -23.50
CA LYS A 510 -15.66 -14.89 -23.43
C LYS A 510 -16.27 -14.78 -22.03
N TYR A 511 -15.47 -14.96 -20.98
CA TYR A 511 -15.91 -14.95 -19.59
C TYR A 511 -15.86 -13.56 -18.93
N GLY A 512 -15.58 -12.50 -19.70
CA GLY A 512 -15.61 -11.13 -19.19
C GLY A 512 -14.49 -10.79 -18.20
N LEU A 513 -13.37 -11.52 -18.23
CA LEU A 513 -12.22 -11.22 -17.37
C LEU A 513 -11.61 -9.88 -17.76
N THR A 514 -11.13 -9.13 -16.76
CA THR A 514 -10.66 -7.76 -16.95
C THR A 514 -9.21 -7.69 -17.45
N GLY A 515 -8.36 -8.66 -17.10
CA GLY A 515 -6.96 -8.63 -17.52
C GLY A 515 -6.26 -9.98 -17.39
N VAL A 516 -5.20 -10.15 -18.17
CA VAL A 516 -4.39 -11.37 -18.24
C VAL A 516 -2.93 -10.98 -18.04
N ILE A 517 -2.32 -11.48 -16.97
CA ILE A 517 -0.93 -11.24 -16.58
C ILE A 517 -0.07 -12.35 -17.19
N ILE A 518 0.73 -12.01 -18.20
CA ILE A 518 1.52 -12.96 -19.02
C ILE A 518 3.02 -12.88 -18.74
N ASP A 519 3.71 -14.03 -18.73
CA ASP A 519 5.16 -14.12 -18.51
C ASP A 519 5.96 -14.06 -19.83
N ARG A 520 5.42 -14.54 -20.96
CA ARG A 520 6.15 -14.62 -22.24
C ARG A 520 5.84 -13.46 -23.17
N VAL A 521 6.06 -12.23 -22.73
CA VAL A 521 5.60 -11.04 -23.45
C VAL A 521 6.12 -10.97 -24.89
N ASP A 522 7.42 -11.17 -25.11
CA ASP A 522 8.00 -11.18 -26.46
C ASP A 522 7.37 -12.26 -27.36
N GLY A 523 7.33 -13.51 -26.90
CA GLY A 523 6.76 -14.64 -27.65
C GLY A 523 5.28 -14.44 -27.94
N TYR A 524 4.50 -14.03 -26.93
CA TYR A 524 3.08 -13.77 -27.08
C TYR A 524 2.78 -12.69 -28.13
N VAL A 525 3.51 -11.56 -28.09
CA VAL A 525 3.31 -10.47 -29.05
C VAL A 525 3.74 -10.90 -30.46
N GLN A 526 4.84 -11.62 -30.60
CA GLN A 526 5.30 -12.11 -31.90
C GLN A 526 4.34 -13.15 -32.50
N GLU A 527 3.82 -14.06 -31.69
CA GLU A 527 2.93 -15.14 -32.14
C GLU A 527 1.52 -14.63 -32.47
N HIS A 528 1.05 -13.58 -31.77
CA HIS A 528 -0.38 -13.24 -31.75
C HIS A 528 -0.69 -11.77 -32.08
N CYS A 529 0.30 -10.89 -32.09
CA CYS A 529 0.09 -9.46 -32.30
C CYS A 529 0.85 -8.90 -33.51
N ASP A 530 1.72 -9.68 -34.15
CA ASP A 530 2.34 -9.29 -35.43
C ASP A 530 1.26 -9.06 -36.51
N GLY A 531 1.01 -7.78 -36.80
CA GLY A 531 0.01 -7.32 -37.78
C GLY A 531 -1.25 -6.67 -37.17
N ILE A 532 -1.41 -6.66 -35.85
CA ILE A 532 -2.50 -5.98 -35.14
C ILE A 532 -1.90 -4.80 -34.37
N SER A 533 -2.39 -3.58 -34.62
CA SER A 533 -2.04 -2.44 -33.75
C SER A 533 -2.73 -2.67 -32.40
N LEU A 534 -1.94 -3.04 -31.38
CA LEU A 534 -2.37 -3.14 -29.98
C LEU A 534 -2.76 -1.77 -29.40
#